data_AF-A0AAJ6M474-F1
#
_entry.id   AF-A0AAJ6M474-F1
#
_cell.length_a   1.000
_cell.length_b   1.000
_cell.length_c   1.000
_cell.angle_alpha   90.00
_cell.angle_beta   90.00
_cell.angle_gamma   90.00
#
_symmetry.space_group_name_H-M   'P 1'
#
loop_
_entity.id
_entity.type
_entity.pdbx_description
1 polymer ?
#
loop_
_entity_poly.entity_id
_entity_poly.type
_entity_poly.pdbx_seq_one_letter_code
_entity_poly.pdbx_strand_id
1 'polypeptide(L)' 'MNITKTQALLLQQIHDGLSVVKGDDTHTLKRLIEMGLADGHNSTSDLGAEYFEVTLTPEGTAIVVDFLIG' A
#
# COMPACT_ATOMS: atom_id res chain seq x y z
N MET A 1 -5.72 -0.52 16.60
CA MET A 1 -6.37 -0.55 15.27
C MET A 1 -6.34 -1.99 14.78
N ASN A 2 -7.44 -2.53 14.24
CA ASN A 2 -7.50 -3.93 13.82
C ASN A 2 -7.47 -3.99 12.29
N ILE A 3 -6.41 -4.55 11.71
CA ILE A 3 -6.26 -4.73 10.26
C ILE A 3 -6.55 -6.19 9.87
N THR A 4 -7.11 -6.42 8.69
CA THR A 4 -7.37 -7.76 8.19
C THR A 4 -6.10 -8.38 7.59
N LYS A 5 -6.08 -9.72 7.45
CA LYS A 5 -4.97 -10.43 6.80
C LYS A 5 -4.72 -9.93 5.36
N THR A 6 -5.77 -9.61 4.62
CA THR A 6 -5.67 -9.04 3.26
C THR A 6 -5.01 -7.66 3.28
N GLN A 7 -5.34 -6.81 4.27
CA GLN A 7 -4.70 -5.50 4.43
C GLN A 7 -3.22 -5.64 4.79
N ALA A 8 -2.86 -6.57 5.68
CA ALA A 8 -1.46 -6.84 6.03
C ALA A 8 -0.64 -7.29 4.81
N LEU A 9 -1.18 -8.22 4.01
CA LEU A 9 -0.54 -8.68 2.78
C LEU A 9 -0.33 -7.55 1.76
N LEU A 10 -1.31 -6.67 1.62
CA LEU A 10 -1.22 -5.53 0.71
C LEU A 10 -0.17 -4.53 1.18
N LEU A 11 -0.12 -4.24 2.48
CA LEU A 11 0.92 -3.39 3.06
C LEU A 11 2.32 -3.99 2.85
N GLN A 12 2.48 -5.31 2.99
CA GLN A 12 3.73 -6.02 2.69
C GLN A 12 4.15 -5.86 1.23
N GLN A 13 3.21 -6.02 0.28
CA GLN A 13 3.50 -5.87 -1.15
C GLN A 13 3.95 -4.45 -1.48
N ILE A 14 3.32 -3.43 -0.89
CA ILE A 14 3.72 -2.03 -1.03
C ILE A 14 5.12 -1.82 -0.45
N HIS A 15 5.40 -2.38 0.75
CA HIS A 15 6.73 -2.31 1.38
C HIS A 15 7.82 -2.92 0.48
N ASP A 16 7.54 -4.03 -0.19
CA ASP A 16 8.48 -4.73 -1.07
C ASP A 16 8.65 -4.05 -2.44
N GLY A 17 8.03 -2.88 -2.65
CA GLY A 17 8.12 -2.09 -3.88
C GLY A 17 7.35 -2.71 -5.06
N LEU A 18 6.43 -3.64 -4.80
CA LEU A 18 5.58 -4.21 -5.83
C LEU A 18 4.55 -3.17 -6.27
N SER A 19 4.53 -2.86 -7.57
CA SER A 19 3.48 -2.02 -8.16
C SER A 19 2.12 -2.67 -7.95
N VAL A 20 1.28 -2.05 -7.12
CA VAL A 20 -0.09 -2.50 -6.90
C VAL A 20 -0.92 -2.05 -8.11
N VAL A 21 -1.04 -2.92 -9.11
CA VAL A 21 -1.73 -2.60 -10.36
C VAL A 21 -3.25 -2.60 -10.16
N LYS A 22 -3.89 -1.56 -10.69
CA LYS A 22 -5.34 -1.35 -10.77
C LYS A 22 -6.09 -2.64 -11.17
N GLY A 23 -6.94 -3.14 -10.28
CA GLY A 23 -7.88 -4.22 -10.59
C GLY A 23 -8.53 -4.82 -9.36
N ASP A 24 -7.76 -5.58 -8.58
CA ASP A 24 -8.32 -6.45 -7.54
C ASP A 24 -8.35 -5.84 -6.13
N ASP A 25 -7.43 -4.93 -5.81
CA ASP A 25 -7.26 -4.43 -4.43
C ASP A 25 -7.56 -2.93 -4.24
N THR A 26 -8.19 -2.28 -5.21
CA THR A 26 -8.50 -0.83 -5.14
C THR A 26 -9.33 -0.45 -3.90
N HIS A 27 -10.25 -1.30 -3.47
CA HIS A 27 -11.07 -1.05 -2.27
C HIS A 27 -10.24 -1.18 -0.98
N THR A 28 -9.38 -2.21 -0.90
CA THR A 28 -8.47 -2.42 0.23
C THR A 28 -7.45 -1.28 0.32
N LEU A 29 -6.91 -0.86 -0.82
CA LEU A 29 -5.92 0.20 -0.91
C LEU A 29 -6.52 1.57 -0.54
N LYS A 30 -7.74 1.87 -1.02
CA LYS A 30 -8.49 3.04 -0.58
C LYS A 30 -8.70 3.05 0.93
N ARG A 31 -9.03 1.89 1.52
CA ARG A 31 -9.23 1.76 2.96
C ARG A 31 -7.93 1.98 3.75
N LEU A 32 -6.78 1.53 3.24
CA LEU A 32 -5.48 1.80 3.86
C LEU A 32 -5.15 3.31 3.84
N ILE A 33 -5.48 4.01 2.76
CA ILE A 33 -5.34 5.46 2.65
C ILE A 33 -6.29 6.18 3.62
N GLU A 34 -7.56 5.79 3.68
CA GLU A 34 -8.54 6.32 4.64
C GLU A 34 -8.12 6.10 6.10
N MET A 35 -7.34 5.05 6.38
CA MET A 35 -6.77 4.74 7.69
C MET A 35 -5.44 5.47 7.97
N GLY A 36 -4.89 6.22 7.01
CA GLY A 36 -3.60 6.91 7.13
C GLY A 36 -2.39 5.97 7.13
N LEU A 37 -2.54 4.76 6.59
CA LEU A 37 -1.49 3.73 6.54
C LEU A 37 -0.72 3.70 5.21
N ALA A 38 -1.28 4.30 4.18
CA ALA A 38 -0.66 4.43 2.88
C ALA A 38 -1.03 5.79 2.28
N ASP A 39 -0.14 6.34 1.47
CA ASP A 39 -0.40 7.49 0.61
C ASP A 39 -0.37 7.04 -0.84
N GLY A 40 -1.31 7.55 -1.62
CA GLY A 40 -1.38 7.28 -3.05
C GLY A 40 -1.21 8.55 -3.85
N HIS A 41 -0.32 8.53 -4.86
CA HIS A 41 -0.10 9.65 -5.75
C HIS A 41 -0.05 9.22 -7.21
N ASN A 42 -0.49 10.11 -8.10
CA ASN A 42 -0.31 9.90 -9.52
C ASN A 42 1.17 10.09 -9.86
N SER A 43 1.74 9.10 -10.52
CA SER A 43 3.13 9.08 -10.93
C SER A 43 3.22 8.80 -12.43
N THR A 44 4.34 9.12 -13.04
CA THR A 44 4.55 8.95 -14.48
C THR A 44 5.86 8.23 -14.69
N SER A 45 5.83 7.14 -15.47
CA SER A 45 7.04 6.40 -15.76
C SER A 45 7.96 7.18 -16.68
N ASP A 46 9.22 6.77 -16.78
CA ASP A 46 10.19 7.35 -17.72
C ASP A 46 9.74 7.27 -19.19
N LEU A 47 8.78 6.38 -19.49
CA LEU A 47 8.17 6.21 -20.81
C LEU A 47 6.90 7.06 -21.00
N GLY A 48 6.56 7.91 -20.03
CA GLY A 48 5.36 8.76 -20.05
C GLY A 48 4.05 8.03 -19.71
N ALA A 49 4.11 6.81 -19.19
CA ALA A 49 2.92 6.09 -18.78
C ALA A 49 2.47 6.54 -17.39
N GLU A 50 1.23 7.01 -17.27
CA GLU A 50 0.64 7.35 -15.97
C GLU A 50 0.30 6.09 -15.17
N TYR A 51 0.77 6.03 -13.92
CA TYR A 51 0.42 4.99 -12.98
C TYR A 51 0.07 5.59 -11.60
N PHE A 52 -0.61 4.80 -10.78
CA PHE A 52 -0.91 5.18 -9.41
C PHE A 52 0.15 4.53 -8.52
N GLU A 53 1.00 5.36 -7.94
CA GLU A 53 2.01 4.93 -6.99
C GLU A 53 1.44 4.97 -5.59
N VAL A 54 1.84 4.01 -4.77
CA VAL A 54 1.36 3.87 -3.40
C VAL A 54 2.58 3.65 -2.52
N THR A 55 2.72 4.45 -1.48
CA THR A 55 3.81 4.37 -0.52
C THR A 55 3.24 4.22 0.88
N LEU A 56 3.95 3.50 1.75
CA LEU A 56 3.55 3.41 3.15
C LEU A 56 3.83 4.71 3.89
N THR A 57 2.93 5.06 4.81
CA THR A 57 3.23 6.05 5.85
C THR A 57 4.15 5.44 6.91
N PRO A 58 4.77 6.24 7.80
CA PRO A 58 5.50 5.71 8.94
C PRO A 58 4.68 4.74 9.79
N GLU A 59 3.39 5.04 10.01
CA GLU A 59 2.44 4.20 10.73
C GLU A 59 2.16 2.89 9.98
N GLY A 60 1.95 2.95 8.66
CA GLY A 60 1.79 1.75 7.83
C GLY A 60 3.03 0.86 7.85
N THR A 61 4.22 1.47 7.83
CA THR A 61 5.50 0.77 7.92
C THR A 61 5.65 0.04 9.24
N ALA A 62 5.33 0.69 10.37
CA ALA A 62 5.39 0.06 11.69
C ALA A 62 4.49 -1.17 11.79
N ILE A 63 3.29 -1.12 11.21
CA ILE A 63 2.34 -2.23 11.20
C ILE A 63 2.88 -3.42 10.37
N VAL A 64 3.51 -3.16 9.23
CA VAL A 64 4.15 -4.21 8.42
C VAL A 64 5.28 -4.88 9.18
N VAL A 65 6.14 -4.08 9.83
CA VAL A 65 7.26 -4.59 10.63
C VAL A 65 6.77 -5.46 11.78
N ASP A 66 5.75 -5.02 12.53
CA ASP A 66 5.13 -5.81 13.60
C ASP A 66 4.52 -7.12 13.07
N PHE A 67 3.92 -7.08 11.88
CA PHE A 67 3.35 -8.27 11.23
C PHE A 67 4.41 -9.26 10.73
N LEU A 68 5.56 -8.78 10.26
CA LEU A 68 6.66 -9.61 9.77
C LEU A 68 7.42 -10.33 10.88
N ILE A 69 7.49 -9.72 12.07
CA ILE A 69 8.21 -10.25 13.24
C ILE A 69 7.29 -11.12 14.12
N GLY A 70 5.97 -11.00 13.95
CA GLY A 70 4.92 -11.70 14.70
C GLY A 70 4.67 -13.15 14.29
#